data_AF-A0A9D8FUB2-F1
#
_entry.id   AF-A0A9D8FUB2-F1
#
_cell.length_a   1.000
_cell.length_b   1.000
_cell.length_c   1.000
_cell.angle_alpha   90.00
_cell.angle_beta   90.00
_cell.angle_gamma   90.00
#
_symmetry.space_group_name_H-M   'P 1'
#
loop_
_entity.id
_entity.type
_entity.pdbx_description
1 polymer ?
#
loop_
_entity_poly.entity_id
_entity_poly.type
_entity_poly.pdbx_seq_one_letter_code
_entity_poly.pdbx_strand_id
1 'polypeptide(L)' 'MAKIPRTLIVEDDEDWRQQVKEILQDEGYHVSLATTLEQARAIVDACSIDVAIVDINLTDVTANRDGIAFLR' A
#
# COMPACT_ATOMS: atom_id res chain seq x y z
N MET A 1 21.75 -14.35 -3.05
CA MET A 1 20.35 -14.52 -2.60
C MET A 1 19.49 -13.55 -3.38
N ALA A 2 18.29 -13.95 -3.80
CA ALA A 2 17.34 -13.03 -4.43
C ALA A 2 16.86 -12.00 -3.38
N LYS A 3 16.71 -10.74 -3.79
CA LYS A 3 16.16 -9.68 -2.93
C LYS A 3 14.67 -9.96 -2.70
N ILE A 4 14.23 -9.94 -1.45
CA ILE A 4 12.80 -9.96 -1.09
C ILE A 4 12.23 -8.56 -1.36
N PRO A 5 11.29 -8.38 -2.30
CA PRO A 5 10.77 -7.05 -2.61
C PRO A 5 9.94 -6.51 -1.45
N ARG A 6 10.16 -5.24 -1.11
CA ARG A 6 9.37 -4.52 -0.10
C ARG A 6 8.15 -3.91 -0.79
N THR A 7 6.97 -4.39 -0.42
CA THR A 7 5.71 -3.94 -1.04
C THR A 7 4.89 -3.13 -0.05
N LEU A 8 4.33 -2.01 -0.50
CA LEU A 8 3.37 -1.22 0.26
C LEU A 8 1.97 -1.40 -0.34
N ILE A 9 0.97 -1.70 0.49
CA ILE A 9 -0.44 -1.65 0.12
C ILE A 9 -1.07 -0.42 0.80
N VAL A 10 -1.72 0.42 0.01
CA VAL A 10 -2.46 1.62 0.45
C VAL A 10 -3.92 1.41 0.08
N GLU A 11 -4.73 1.02 1.05
CA GLU A 11 -6.13 0.56 0.87
C GLU A 11 -6.89 0.82 2.17
N ASP A 12 -8.06 1.46 2.13
CA ASP A 12 -8.85 1.76 3.32
C ASP A 12 -9.76 0.59 3.72
N ASP A 13 -10.23 -0.21 2.77
CA ASP A 13 -11.03 -1.40 3.07
C ASP A 13 -10.17 -2.51 3.71
N GLU A 14 -10.58 -2.96 4.90
CA GLU A 14 -9.83 -3.97 5.66
C GLU A 14 -9.81 -5.35 5.00
N ASP A 15 -10.92 -5.79 4.44
CA ASP A 15 -11.05 -7.11 3.85
C ASP A 15 -10.18 -7.23 2.60
N TRP A 16 -10.24 -6.22 1.72
CA TRP A 16 -9.38 -6.13 0.54
C TRP A 16 -7.91 -6.04 0.92
N ARG A 17 -7.56 -5.17 1.89
CA ARG A 17 -6.18 -4.98 2.34
C ARG A 17 -5.58 -6.28 2.90
N GLN A 18 -6.32 -7.04 3.71
CA GLN A 18 -5.81 -8.32 4.24
C GLN A 18 -5.72 -9.40 3.15
N GLN A 19 -6.72 -9.52 2.27
CA GLN A 19 -6.67 -10.51 1.18
C GLN A 19 -5.46 -10.30 0.27
N VAL A 20 -5.18 -9.06 -0.15
CA VAL A 20 -4.03 -8.76 -1.02
C VAL A 20 -2.71 -9.00 -0.28
N LYS A 21 -2.65 -8.67 1.02
CA LYS A 21 -1.47 -8.94 1.85
C LYS A 21 -1.16 -10.44 1.91
N GLU A 22 -2.15 -11.28 2.18
CA GLU A 22 -1.97 -12.74 2.28
C GLU A 22 -1.41 -13.31 0.98
N ILE A 23 -2.02 -12.96 -0.16
CA ILE A 23 -1.56 -13.38 -1.49
C ILE A 23 -0.09 -12.99 -1.72
N LEU A 24 0.29 -11.75 -1.42
CA LEU A 24 1.65 -11.28 -1.62
C LEU A 24 2.66 -11.92 -0.65
N GLN A 25 2.27 -12.16 0.59
CA GLN A 25 3.14 -12.83 1.56
C GLN A 25 3.39 -14.29 1.15
N ASP A 26 2.39 -14.99 0.63
CA ASP A 26 2.52 -16.35 0.10
C ASP A 26 3.47 -16.40 -1.12
N GLU A 27 3.48 -15.37 -1.95
CA GLU A 27 4.41 -15.19 -3.07
C GLU A 27 5.82 -14.69 -2.63
N GLY A 28 6.05 -14.54 -1.33
CA GLY A 28 7.36 -14.22 -0.76
C GLY A 28 7.71 -12.73 -0.73
N TYR A 29 6.74 -11.83 -0.79
CA TYR A 29 6.93 -10.39 -0.62
C TYR A 29 6.95 -9.97 0.85
N HIS A 30 7.67 -8.88 1.16
CA HIS A 30 7.61 -8.24 2.47
C HIS A 30 6.63 -7.06 2.44
N VAL A 31 5.45 -7.26 3.00
CA VAL A 31 4.31 -6.33 2.86
C VAL A 31 4.21 -5.37 4.06
N SER A 32 4.08 -4.08 3.77
CA SER A 32 3.65 -3.02 4.70
C SER A 32 2.26 -2.52 4.31
N LEU A 33 1.48 -2.09 5.29
CA LEU A 33 0.09 -1.66 5.11
C LEU A 33 -0.10 -0.19 5.50
N ALA A 34 -0.91 0.53 4.74
CA ALA A 34 -1.41 1.86 5.06
C ALA A 34 -2.90 1.96 4.71
N THR A 35 -3.65 2.69 5.52
CA THR A 35 -5.08 2.97 5.30
C THR A 35 -5.33 4.44 4.96
N THR A 36 -4.28 5.27 4.98
CA THR A 36 -4.35 6.70 4.69
C THR A 36 -3.11 7.17 3.96
N LEU A 37 -3.22 8.31 3.27
CA LEU A 37 -2.10 8.98 2.61
C LEU A 37 -0.95 9.29 3.58
N GLU A 38 -1.28 9.74 4.80
CA GLU A 38 -0.29 10.08 5.82
C GLU A 38 0.53 8.85 6.25
N GLN A 39 -0.14 7.72 6.50
CA GLN A 39 0.54 6.46 6.84
C GLN A 39 1.40 5.97 5.69
N ALA A 40 0.88 6.01 4.46
CA ALA A 40 1.64 5.63 3.27
C ALA A 40 2.90 6.47 3.13
N ARG A 41 2.80 7.79 3.37
CA ARG A 41 3.94 8.70 3.30
C ARG A 41 4.98 8.42 4.39
N ALA A 42 4.53 8.21 5.63
CA ALA A 42 5.43 7.86 6.73
C ALA A 42 6.24 6.59 6.46
N ILE A 43 5.63 5.58 5.81
CA ILE A 43 6.32 4.33 5.45
C ILE A 43 7.37 4.57 4.37
N VAL A 44 7.02 5.32 3.30
CA VAL A 44 7.95 5.65 2.21
C VAL A 44 9.12 6.49 2.70
N ASP A 45 8.87 7.43 3.62
CA ASP A 45 9.92 8.27 4.19
C ASP A 45 10.84 7.47 5.13
N ALA A 46 10.35 6.42 5.77
CA ALA A 46 11.11 5.57 6.68
C ALA A 46 11.94 4.49 5.97
N CYS A 47 11.52 4.02 4.79
CA CYS A 47 12.20 2.93 4.09
C CYS A 47 11.94 2.90 2.59
N SER A 48 12.87 2.32 1.83
CA SER A 48 12.68 2.10 0.39
C SER A 48 11.59 1.06 0.13
N ILE A 49 10.70 1.37 -0.80
CA ILE A 49 9.65 0.48 -1.31
C ILE A 49 9.98 0.12 -2.76
N ASP A 50 9.87 -1.16 -3.10
CA ASP A 50 10.13 -1.67 -4.46
C ASP A 50 8.86 -1.64 -5.32
N VAL A 51 7.71 -1.91 -4.70
CA VAL A 51 6.39 -1.96 -5.36
C VAL A 51 5.35 -1.35 -4.43
N ALA A 52 4.42 -0.55 -4.97
CA ALA A 52 3.26 -0.08 -4.23
C ALA A 52 1.97 -0.46 -4.97
N ILE A 53 0.99 -1.00 -4.24
CA ILE A 53 -0.39 -1.18 -4.68
C ILE A 53 -1.20 -0.11 -3.95
N VAL A 54 -1.86 0.75 -4.72
CA VAL A 54 -2.49 1.96 -4.20
C VAL A 54 -3.90 2.01 -4.73
N ASP A 55 -4.88 2.00 -3.84
CA ASP A 55 -6.24 2.33 -4.22
C ASP A 55 -6.33 3.82 -4.61
N ILE A 56 -6.98 4.07 -5.74
CA ILE A 56 -7.19 5.40 -6.29
C ILE A 56 -8.20 6.17 -5.43
N ASN A 57 -9.19 5.46 -4.86
CA ASN A 57 -10.28 6.02 -4.05
C ASN A 57 -10.15 5.61 -2.58
N LEU A 58 -9.01 5.96 -1.95
CA LEU A 58 -8.62 5.60 -0.59
C LEU A 58 -9.60 6.00 0.55
N THR A 59 -10.76 6.58 0.20
CA THR A 59 -11.88 6.79 1.11
C THR A 59 -13.17 6.70 0.30
N ASP A 60 -14.27 6.30 0.94
CA ASP A 60 -15.65 6.35 0.38
C ASP A 60 -16.15 7.76 0.00
N VAL A 61 -15.38 8.82 0.24
CA VAL A 61 -15.75 10.19 -0.12
C VAL A 61 -15.65 10.36 -1.63
N THR A 62 -16.78 10.70 -2.25
CA THR A 62 -16.84 11.03 -3.68
C THR A 62 -15.86 12.17 -4.01
N ALA A 63 -15.00 11.94 -5.01
CA ALA A 63 -13.91 12.82 -5.45
C ALA A 63 -12.68 12.89 -4.51
N ASN A 64 -12.50 11.95 -3.59
CA ASN A 64 -11.20 11.72 -2.96
C ASN A 64 -10.11 11.52 -4.03
N ARG A 65 -8.92 12.07 -3.80
CA ARG A 65 -7.77 11.99 -4.71
C ARG A 65 -6.49 11.60 -3.97
N ASP A 66 -6.60 11.06 -2.76
CA ASP A 66 -5.45 10.80 -1.91
C ASP A 66 -4.55 9.72 -2.52
N GLY A 67 -5.15 8.66 -3.09
CA GLY A 67 -4.42 7.65 -3.86
C GLY A 67 -3.66 8.24 -5.05
N ILE A 68 -4.29 9.15 -5.81
CA ILE A 68 -3.64 9.84 -6.93
C ILE A 68 -2.55 10.80 -6.43
N ALA A 69 -2.79 11.50 -5.33
CA ALA A 69 -1.84 12.43 -4.73
C ALA A 69 -0.58 11.71 -4.23
N PHE A 70 -0.72 10.48 -3.75
CA PHE A 70 0.39 9.64 -3.34
C PHE A 70 1.33 9.28 -4.50
N LEU A 71 0.82 9.16 -5.72
CA LEU A 71 1.59 8.79 -6.92
C LEU A 71 2.35 9.95 -7.58
N ARG A 72 2.26 11.17 -7.04
CA ARG A 72 2.91 12.38 -7.57
C ARG A 72 4.10 12.81 -6.71
#